data_AF-A0A530LXC7-F1
#
_entry.id   AF-A0A530LXC7-F1
#
_cell.length_a   1.000
_cell.length_b   1.000
_cell.length_c   1.000
_cell.angle_alpha   90.00
_cell.angle_beta   90.00
_cell.angle_gamma   90.00
#
_symmetry.space_group_name_H-M   'P 1'
#
loop_
_entity.id
_entity.type
_entity.pdbx_description
1 polymer ?
#
loop_
_entity_poly.entity_id
_entity_poly.type
_entity_poly.pdbx_seq_one_letter_code
_entity_poly.pdbx_strand_id
1 'polypeptide(L)'
;TKDGLQRIGPVDRIIAATGQRPDLSLTRELRLELDPWLESVKALGPLIDPNEHSCGDVPPHGHRELSHPEHGFYTVGIKSYGRAPTFLLLTGYEQVRSVAAAIAGDMVAADNVQLVLPETGVCTVPRIGIADKGCCGGPAPVALDACCVADVEAKAVGKGGCGCGVAA
;
A
#
# COMPACT_ATOMS: atom_id res chain seq x y z
N THR A 1 -20.61 -4.18 -19.03
CA THR A 1 -19.91 -3.17 -19.86
C THR A 1 -20.95 -2.37 -20.63
N LYS A 2 -20.55 -1.46 -21.52
CA LYS A 2 -21.49 -0.82 -22.45
C LYS A 2 -22.27 -1.84 -23.31
N ASP A 3 -21.78 -3.09 -23.35
CA ASP A 3 -22.35 -4.24 -24.07
C ASP A 3 -23.12 -5.22 -23.16
N GLY A 4 -23.45 -4.83 -21.92
CA GLY A 4 -24.17 -5.67 -20.97
C GLY A 4 -23.29 -6.59 -20.11
N LEU A 5 -23.89 -7.64 -19.57
CA LEU A 5 -23.20 -8.63 -18.73
C LEU A 5 -22.20 -9.43 -19.58
N GLN A 6 -20.91 -9.31 -19.29
CA GLN A 6 -19.89 -10.14 -19.91
C GLN A 6 -19.58 -11.32 -19.01
N ARG A 7 -19.57 -12.51 -19.59
CA ARG A 7 -19.14 -13.74 -18.93
C ARG A 7 -17.73 -14.06 -19.41
N ILE A 8 -16.79 -14.03 -18.49
CA ILE A 8 -15.43 -14.53 -18.71
C ILE A 8 -15.44 -16.06 -18.77
N GLY A 9 -14.54 -16.63 -19.57
CA GLY A 9 -14.37 -18.08 -19.72
C GLY A 9 -13.87 -18.77 -18.43
N PRO A 10 -13.63 -20.09 -18.46
CA PRO A 10 -13.11 -20.81 -17.29
C PRO A 10 -11.74 -20.25 -16.88
N VAL A 11 -11.52 -20.13 -15.57
CA VAL A 11 -10.24 -19.72 -14.96
C VAL A 11 -9.88 -20.71 -13.85
N ASP A 12 -8.60 -21.01 -13.71
CA ASP A 12 -8.12 -21.91 -12.64
C ASP A 12 -8.13 -21.24 -11.26
N ARG A 13 -7.90 -19.92 -11.21
CA ARG A 13 -7.81 -19.15 -9.97
C ARG A 13 -8.21 -17.69 -10.14
N ILE A 14 -8.88 -17.16 -9.13
CA ILE A 14 -9.19 -15.74 -8.98
C ILE A 14 -8.49 -15.24 -7.71
N ILE A 15 -7.74 -14.14 -7.82
CA ILE A 15 -7.11 -13.45 -6.68
C ILE A 15 -7.72 -12.05 -6.60
N ALA A 16 -8.52 -11.80 -5.55
CA ALA A 16 -9.15 -10.51 -5.32
C ALA A 16 -8.24 -9.61 -4.47
N ALA A 17 -7.40 -8.80 -5.12
CA ALA A 17 -6.58 -7.78 -4.46
C ALA A 17 -7.33 -6.44 -4.33
N THR A 18 -8.54 -6.45 -3.76
CA THR A 18 -9.46 -5.30 -3.73
C THR A 18 -9.34 -4.44 -2.48
N GLY A 19 -8.18 -4.45 -1.82
CA GLY A 19 -7.89 -3.66 -0.63
C GLY A 19 -8.49 -4.23 0.66
N GLN A 20 -8.55 -3.37 1.70
CA GLN A 20 -8.97 -3.71 3.05
C GLN A 20 -9.89 -2.63 3.64
N ARG A 21 -10.60 -2.99 4.70
CA ARG A 21 -11.42 -2.09 5.54
C ARG A 21 -11.26 -2.51 7.01
N PRO A 22 -11.20 -1.56 7.96
CA PRO A 22 -11.21 -1.89 9.38
C PRO A 22 -12.55 -2.49 9.81
N ASP A 23 -12.51 -3.48 10.71
CA ASP A 23 -13.70 -3.93 11.44
C ASP A 23 -13.90 -3.05 12.68
N LEU A 24 -14.96 -2.26 12.66
CA LEU A 24 -15.31 -1.30 13.73
C LEU A 24 -16.28 -1.88 14.76
N SER A 25 -16.66 -3.16 14.65
CA SER A 25 -17.63 -3.78 15.56
C SER A 25 -17.21 -3.72 17.03
N LEU A 26 -15.91 -3.87 17.30
CA LEU A 26 -15.33 -3.82 18.65
C LEU A 26 -15.43 -2.42 19.29
N THR A 27 -15.41 -1.36 18.48
CA THR A 27 -15.34 0.03 18.97
C THR A 27 -16.65 0.79 18.74
N ARG A 28 -17.73 0.09 18.37
CA ARG A 28 -19.01 0.71 17.98
C ARG A 28 -19.69 1.51 19.09
N GLU A 29 -19.42 1.18 20.35
CA GLU A 29 -19.98 1.85 21.54
C GLU A 29 -19.05 2.95 22.08
N LEU A 30 -17.89 3.15 21.45
CA LEU A 30 -16.93 4.19 21.83
C LEU A 30 -17.22 5.48 21.06
N ARG A 31 -16.85 6.61 21.65
CA ARG A 31 -16.99 7.93 21.01
C ARG A 31 -15.85 8.16 20.01
N LEU A 32 -16.01 7.61 18.80
CA LEU A 32 -15.03 7.77 17.73
C LEU A 32 -15.41 8.89 16.76
N GLU A 33 -14.41 9.63 16.30
CA GLU A 33 -14.49 10.45 15.09
C GLU A 33 -13.72 9.77 13.95
N LEU A 34 -14.46 9.42 12.89
CA LEU A 34 -13.92 8.75 11.72
C LEU A 34 -14.07 9.63 10.48
N ASP A 35 -13.10 9.55 9.58
CA ASP A 35 -13.21 10.15 8.26
C ASP A 35 -14.30 9.43 7.44
N PRO A 36 -15.25 10.15 6.81
CA PRO A 36 -16.39 9.53 6.13
C PRO A 36 -15.99 8.77 4.85
N TRP A 37 -14.85 9.08 4.25
CA TRP A 37 -14.38 8.45 3.03
C TRP A 37 -13.47 7.25 3.33
N LEU A 38 -12.51 7.45 4.23
CA LEU A 38 -11.47 6.48 4.52
C LEU A 38 -11.81 5.55 5.69
N GLU A 39 -12.77 5.89 6.55
CA GLU A 39 -12.99 5.21 7.84
C GLU A 39 -11.72 5.19 8.71
N SER A 40 -10.82 6.16 8.50
CA SER A 40 -9.62 6.44 9.29
C SER A 40 -9.95 7.31 10.51
N VAL A 41 -8.97 7.58 11.38
CA VAL A 41 -9.13 8.66 12.37
C VAL A 41 -9.35 9.98 11.61
N LYS A 42 -10.39 10.74 11.97
CA LYS A 42 -10.80 11.94 11.24
C LYS A 42 -9.67 12.95 10.99
N ALA A 43 -8.80 13.17 11.99
CA ALA A 43 -7.67 14.09 11.87
C ALA A 43 -6.62 13.63 10.85
N LEU A 44 -6.54 12.33 10.57
CA LEU A 44 -5.63 11.79 9.55
C LEU A 44 -6.15 11.96 8.13
N GLY A 45 -7.47 12.03 7.92
CA GLY A 45 -8.08 12.04 6.57
C GLY A 45 -7.36 12.96 5.58
N PRO A 46 -7.22 14.27 5.88
CA PRO A 46 -6.52 15.22 5.01
C PRO A 46 -5.03 14.95 4.83
N LEU A 47 -4.38 14.18 5.72
CA LEU A 47 -2.94 13.91 5.69
C LEU A 47 -2.60 12.65 4.87
N ILE A 48 -3.58 11.78 4.64
CA ILE A 48 -3.37 10.44 4.08
C ILE A 48 -4.30 10.13 2.89
N ASP A 49 -5.03 11.12 2.38
CA ASP A 49 -5.91 10.92 1.22
C ASP A 49 -5.09 10.38 0.03
N PRO A 50 -5.37 9.16 -0.46
CA PRO A 50 -4.60 8.55 -1.53
C PRO A 50 -4.72 9.28 -2.89
N ASN A 51 -5.68 10.21 -3.04
CA ASN A 51 -5.77 11.05 -4.23
C ASN A 51 -4.81 12.25 -4.19
N GLU A 52 -4.37 12.64 -2.99
CA GLU A 52 -3.51 13.82 -2.76
C GLU A 52 -2.09 13.44 -2.35
N HIS A 53 -1.94 12.33 -1.62
CA HIS A 53 -0.71 11.94 -0.95
C HIS A 53 -0.18 10.58 -1.41
N SER A 54 1.16 10.50 -1.46
CA SER A 54 1.90 9.25 -1.64
C SER A 54 2.53 8.81 -0.32
N CYS A 55 2.87 7.52 -0.16
CA CYS A 55 3.36 7.04 1.14
C CYS A 55 4.66 7.71 1.63
N GLY A 56 5.39 8.42 0.77
CA GLY A 56 6.63 9.13 1.12
C GLY A 56 6.44 10.59 1.52
N ASP A 57 5.27 11.19 1.26
CA ASP A 57 4.98 12.60 1.56
C ASP A 57 4.00 12.81 2.72
N VAL A 58 3.50 11.72 3.29
CA VAL A 58 2.62 11.74 4.46
C VAL A 58 3.42 12.23 5.69
N PRO A 59 2.98 13.30 6.37
CA PRO A 59 3.65 13.79 7.56
C PRO A 59 3.57 12.77 8.71
N PRO A 60 4.54 12.77 9.65
CA PRO A 60 4.45 11.96 10.85
C PRO A 60 3.23 12.38 11.68
N HIS A 61 2.56 11.40 12.26
CA HIS A 61 1.42 11.62 13.15
C HIS A 61 1.57 10.77 14.42
N GLY A 62 1.18 11.36 15.53
CA GLY A 62 1.34 10.83 16.87
C GLY A 62 0.05 10.92 17.66
N HIS A 63 0.17 11.00 18.99
CA HIS A 63 -0.98 10.92 19.89
C HIS A 63 -2.09 11.94 19.57
N ARG A 64 -1.75 13.15 19.12
CA ARG A 64 -2.74 14.20 18.81
C ARG A 64 -3.64 13.78 17.66
N GLU A 65 -3.06 13.39 16.54
CA GLU A 65 -3.78 13.03 15.32
C GLU A 65 -4.50 11.68 15.42
N LEU A 66 -4.05 10.81 16.35
CA LEU A 66 -4.61 9.47 16.57
C LEU A 66 -5.66 9.40 17.67
N SER A 67 -5.90 10.53 18.35
CA SER A 67 -6.89 10.62 19.43
C SER A 67 -8.32 10.65 18.89
N HIS A 68 -9.24 10.20 19.73
CA HIS A 68 -10.68 10.31 19.49
C HIS A 68 -11.32 11.10 20.65
N PRO A 69 -12.60 11.53 20.51
CA PRO A 69 -13.33 12.10 21.64
C PRO A 69 -13.44 11.16 22.85
N GLU A 70 -13.34 9.84 22.64
CA GLU A 70 -13.20 8.85 23.71
C GLU A 70 -11.87 9.05 24.45
N HIS A 71 -11.96 9.39 25.73
CA HIS A 71 -10.78 9.77 26.50
C HIS A 71 -9.84 8.58 26.73
N GLY A 72 -8.55 8.77 26.43
CA GLY A 72 -7.53 7.74 26.60
C GLY A 72 -7.61 6.59 25.58
N PHE A 73 -8.45 6.72 24.56
CA PHE A 73 -8.53 5.78 23.46
C PHE A 73 -7.80 6.32 22.23
N TYR A 74 -6.99 5.47 21.61
CA TYR A 74 -6.23 5.76 20.40
C TYR A 74 -6.37 4.61 19.41
N THR A 75 -6.49 4.95 18.14
CA THR A 75 -6.36 3.96 17.06
C THR A 75 -4.96 4.10 16.45
N VAL A 76 -4.21 3.00 16.35
CA VAL A 76 -2.85 2.99 15.81
C VAL A 76 -2.69 1.95 14.70
N GLY A 77 -1.60 2.07 13.95
CA GLY A 77 -1.24 1.20 12.85
C GLY A 77 -2.17 1.35 11.65
N ILE A 78 -2.24 0.30 10.83
CA ILE A 78 -3.11 0.30 9.63
C ILE A 78 -4.59 0.56 9.95
N LYS A 79 -5.05 0.26 11.17
CA LYS A 79 -6.43 0.54 11.59
C LYS A 79 -6.71 2.03 11.66
N SER A 80 -5.71 2.86 12.00
CA SER A 80 -5.90 4.32 12.06
C SER A 80 -6.01 4.93 10.67
N TYR A 81 -5.53 4.24 9.63
CA TYR A 81 -5.60 4.62 8.22
C TYR A 81 -6.90 4.20 7.53
N GLY A 82 -7.69 3.35 8.18
CA GLY A 82 -8.92 2.81 7.60
C GLY A 82 -8.67 2.11 6.26
N ARG A 83 -9.17 2.72 5.18
CA ARG A 83 -9.07 2.25 3.79
C ARG A 83 -7.85 2.81 3.03
N ALA A 84 -7.11 3.76 3.61
CA ALA A 84 -5.95 4.35 2.94
C ALA A 84 -4.83 3.30 2.76
N PRO A 85 -4.32 3.10 1.53
CA PRO A 85 -3.34 2.04 1.23
C PRO A 85 -1.88 2.47 1.46
N THR A 86 -1.64 3.69 1.93
CA THR A 86 -0.31 4.33 1.98
C THR A 86 0.44 4.11 3.30
N PHE A 87 -0.03 3.19 4.16
CA PHE A 87 0.55 2.96 5.47
C PHE A 87 1.92 2.26 5.40
N LEU A 88 2.90 2.79 6.15
CA LEU A 88 4.22 2.18 6.33
C LEU A 88 4.42 1.74 7.79
N LEU A 89 5.10 0.61 7.99
CA LEU A 89 5.40 0.10 9.34
C LEU A 89 6.20 1.11 10.18
N LEU A 90 7.14 1.85 9.57
CA LEU A 90 7.90 2.90 10.24
C LEU A 90 6.99 3.99 10.80
N THR A 91 5.98 4.41 10.03
CA THR A 91 4.95 5.33 10.51
C THR A 91 4.20 4.73 11.69
N GLY A 92 3.82 3.45 11.62
CA GLY A 92 3.20 2.73 12.74
C GLY A 92 4.03 2.70 14.02
N TYR A 93 5.34 2.52 13.91
CA TYR A 93 6.23 2.54 15.07
C TYR A 93 6.28 3.93 15.71
N GLU A 94 6.30 4.99 14.91
CA GLU A 94 6.22 6.35 15.42
C GLU A 94 4.89 6.63 16.14
N GLN A 95 3.77 6.18 15.54
CA GLN A 95 2.45 6.29 16.16
C GLN A 95 2.43 5.64 17.56
N VAL A 96 2.88 4.38 17.65
CA VAL A 96 2.90 3.63 18.91
C VAL A 96 3.80 4.28 19.95
N ARG A 97 4.99 4.75 19.54
CA ARG A 97 5.93 5.45 20.42
C ARG A 97 5.30 6.72 21.02
N SER A 98 4.71 7.56 20.16
CA SER A 98 4.06 8.81 20.58
C SER A 98 2.87 8.54 21.52
N VAL A 99 2.01 7.59 21.17
CA VAL A 99 0.83 7.22 21.98
C VAL A 99 1.24 6.59 23.31
N ALA A 100 2.24 5.72 23.34
CA ALA A 100 2.72 5.11 24.59
C ALA A 100 3.26 6.17 25.56
N ALA A 101 3.99 7.18 25.06
CA ALA A 101 4.46 8.30 25.87
C ALA A 101 3.30 9.14 26.43
N ALA A 102 2.28 9.42 25.62
CA ALA A 102 1.09 10.14 26.06
C ALA A 102 0.32 9.38 27.16
N ILE A 103 0.15 8.06 26.99
CA ILE A 103 -0.49 7.19 28.00
C ILE A 103 0.32 7.15 29.30
N ALA A 104 1.66 7.20 29.22
CA ALA A 104 2.54 7.27 30.38
C ALA A 104 2.58 8.65 31.06
N GLY A 105 1.92 9.67 30.47
CA GLY A 105 1.90 11.05 30.97
C GLY A 105 3.13 11.88 30.57
N ASP A 106 4.04 11.36 29.76
CA ASP A 106 5.19 12.09 29.23
C ASP A 106 4.82 12.80 27.92
N MET A 107 4.14 13.94 28.06
CA MET A 107 3.68 14.72 26.90
C MET A 107 4.83 15.31 26.08
N VAL A 108 5.99 15.58 26.70
CA VAL A 108 7.17 16.08 25.98
C VAL A 108 7.69 15.00 25.04
N ALA A 109 7.83 13.76 25.52
CA ALA A 109 8.21 12.64 24.67
C ALA A 109 7.13 12.32 23.63
N ALA A 110 5.85 12.44 23.98
CA ALA A 110 4.74 12.22 23.06
C ALA A 110 4.73 13.19 21.87
N ASP A 111 5.08 14.45 22.12
CA ASP A 111 5.09 15.54 21.14
C ASP A 111 6.33 15.53 20.23
N ASN A 112 7.42 14.88 20.65
CA ASN A 112 8.63 14.77 19.84
C ASN A 112 8.39 13.87 18.63
N VAL A 113 8.80 14.30 17.44
CA VAL A 113 8.77 13.48 16.22
C VAL A 113 10.08 12.71 16.07
N GLN A 114 10.02 11.39 15.95
CA GLN A 114 11.20 10.53 15.77
C GLN A 114 11.16 9.69 14.49
N LEU A 115 10.18 9.94 13.60
CA LEU A 115 10.09 9.25 12.32
C LEU A 115 11.21 9.69 11.38
N VAL A 116 12.01 8.72 10.96
CA VAL A 116 13.00 8.89 9.88
C VAL A 116 12.60 7.95 8.74
N LEU A 117 12.13 8.54 7.63
CA LEU A 117 11.92 7.78 6.40
C LEU A 117 13.20 7.85 5.54
N PRO A 118 13.61 6.72 4.92
CA PRO A 118 14.74 6.73 4.01
C PRO A 118 14.45 7.63 2.79
N GLU A 119 15.45 8.36 2.31
CA GLU A 119 15.32 9.27 1.15
C GLU A 119 14.90 8.56 -0.14
N THR A 120 15.12 7.24 -0.25
CA THR A 120 14.65 6.45 -1.38
C THR A 120 13.15 6.24 -1.26
N GLY A 121 12.38 6.82 -2.19
CA GLY A 121 10.92 6.74 -2.23
C GLY A 121 10.39 5.34 -1.97
N VAL A 122 9.83 5.14 -0.78
CA VAL A 122 9.42 3.83 -0.25
C VAL A 122 8.31 3.20 -1.11
N CYS A 123 7.52 4.03 -1.81
CA CYS A 123 6.51 3.59 -2.78
C CYS A 123 6.93 3.70 -4.24
N THR A 124 8.19 4.02 -4.52
CA THR A 124 8.70 3.99 -5.89
C THR A 124 9.05 2.57 -6.24
N VAL A 125 8.05 1.80 -6.68
CA VAL A 125 8.34 0.58 -7.45
C VAL A 125 9.01 1.03 -8.74
N PRO A 126 10.23 0.55 -9.06
CA PRO A 126 10.77 0.78 -10.39
C PRO A 126 9.72 0.28 -11.38
N ARG A 127 9.33 1.12 -12.33
CA ARG A 127 8.48 0.70 -13.45
C ARG A 127 9.26 -0.38 -14.18
N ILE A 128 9.05 -1.63 -13.82
CA ILE A 128 9.39 -2.75 -14.70
C ILE A 128 8.50 -2.49 -15.91
N GLY A 129 9.09 -1.97 -16.98
CA GLY A 129 8.39 -1.27 -18.05
C GLY A 129 7.13 -2.01 -18.44
N ILE A 130 5.99 -1.29 -18.44
CA ILE A 130 4.81 -1.72 -19.18
C ILE A 130 5.23 -1.63 -20.65
N ALA A 131 5.89 -2.69 -21.12
CA ALA A 131 5.93 -2.97 -22.54
C ALA A 131 4.48 -3.16 -22.95
N ASP A 132 4.05 -2.40 -23.95
CA ASP A 132 2.90 -2.75 -24.77
C ASP A 132 2.93 -4.26 -25.01
N LYS A 133 1.98 -4.98 -24.39
CA LYS A 133 1.74 -6.42 -24.52
C LYS A 133 3.02 -7.28 -24.63
N GLY A 134 3.74 -7.46 -23.52
CA GLY A 134 4.77 -8.51 -23.46
C GLY A 134 5.23 -8.81 -22.04
N CYS A 135 5.00 -10.05 -21.58
CA CYS A 135 5.74 -10.61 -20.46
C CYS A 135 7.18 -10.92 -20.92
N CYS A 136 8.17 -10.79 -20.03
CA CYS A 136 9.60 -11.10 -20.25
C CYS A 136 10.49 -10.04 -20.95
N GLY A 137 10.33 -8.75 -20.61
CA GLY A 137 11.33 -7.72 -20.95
C GLY A 137 11.20 -7.11 -22.35
N GLY A 138 10.08 -7.33 -23.04
CA GLY A 138 9.79 -6.79 -24.37
C GLY A 138 9.95 -7.82 -25.50
N PRO A 139 9.49 -7.49 -26.71
CA PRO A 139 9.55 -8.39 -27.86
C PRO A 139 10.99 -8.74 -28.23
N ALA A 140 11.22 -9.96 -28.71
CA ALA A 140 12.54 -10.39 -29.13
C ALA A 140 13.09 -9.51 -30.28
N PRO A 141 14.39 -9.21 -30.28
CA PRO A 141 15.05 -8.62 -31.44
C PRO A 141 14.85 -9.52 -32.66
N VAL A 142 14.43 -8.93 -33.78
CA VAL A 142 14.00 -9.61 -35.03
C VAL A 142 15.06 -10.57 -35.63
N ALA A 143 16.29 -10.56 -35.11
CA ALA A 143 17.43 -11.31 -35.63
C ALA A 143 17.79 -12.59 -34.83
N LEU A 144 17.05 -12.96 -33.78
CA LEU A 144 17.39 -14.11 -32.93
C LEU A 144 16.19 -15.04 -32.74
N ASP A 145 16.43 -16.35 -32.77
CA ASP A 145 15.42 -17.39 -32.49
C ASP A 145 15.12 -17.42 -30.98
N ALA A 146 14.36 -16.41 -30.53
CA ALA A 146 14.03 -16.13 -29.15
C ALA A 146 12.62 -15.54 -29.04
N CYS A 147 11.96 -15.80 -27.92
CA CYS A 147 10.56 -15.39 -27.73
C CYS A 147 10.44 -13.99 -27.08
N CYS A 148 11.49 -13.55 -26.38
CA CYS A 148 11.56 -12.26 -25.68
C CYS A 148 13.01 -11.88 -25.35
N VAL A 149 13.23 -10.65 -24.89
CA VAL A 149 14.57 -10.16 -24.50
C VAL A 149 15.17 -11.02 -23.38
N ALA A 150 14.38 -11.42 -22.38
CA ALA A 150 14.86 -12.28 -21.30
C ALA A 150 15.28 -13.69 -21.78
N ASP A 151 14.66 -14.19 -22.86
CA ASP A 151 15.03 -15.47 -23.48
C ASP A 151 16.39 -15.37 -24.19
N VAL A 152 16.68 -14.22 -24.82
CA VAL A 152 17.99 -13.92 -25.39
C VAL A 152 19.06 -13.87 -24.29
N GLU A 153 18.80 -13.16 -23.20
CA GLU A 153 19.74 -13.04 -22.08
C GLU A 153 19.99 -14.39 -21.39
N ALA A 154 18.95 -15.19 -21.18
CA ALA A 154 19.08 -16.53 -20.61
C ALA A 154 19.93 -17.45 -21.50
N LYS A 155 19.67 -17.45 -22.82
CA LYS A 155 20.45 -18.23 -23.80
C LYS A 155 21.90 -17.76 -23.91
N ALA A 156 22.16 -16.46 -23.82
CA ALA A 156 23.51 -15.90 -23.87
C ALA A 156 24.39 -16.37 -22.70
N VAL A 157 23.78 -16.69 -21.55
CA VAL A 157 24.48 -17.19 -20.35
C VAL A 157 24.33 -18.73 -20.22
N GLY A 158 23.88 -19.42 -21.27
CA GLY A 158 23.78 -20.88 -21.32
C GLY A 158 22.67 -21.50 -20.44
N LYS A 159 21.72 -20.70 -19.96
CA LYS A 159 20.54 -21.19 -19.21
C LYS A 159 19.44 -21.61 -20.18
N GLY A 160 18.58 -22.54 -19.74
CA GLY A 160 17.36 -22.88 -20.46
C GLY A 160 16.46 -21.65 -20.61
N GLY A 161 16.14 -21.30 -21.84
CA GLY A 161 15.23 -20.20 -22.17
C GLY A 161 13.77 -20.49 -21.81
N CYS A 162 12.90 -19.47 -21.83
CA CYS A 162 11.48 -19.63 -21.47
C CYS A 162 10.67 -20.46 -22.48
N GLY A 163 11.21 -20.72 -23.67
CA GLY A 163 10.58 -21.53 -24.71
C GLY A 163 9.35 -20.85 -25.33
N CYS A 164 9.20 -20.95 -26.65
CA CYS A 164 8.08 -20.31 -27.36
C CYS A 164 6.84 -21.22 -27.27
N GLY A 165 6.37 -21.47 -26.05
CA GLY A 165 5.09 -22.11 -25.82
C GLY A 165 3.99 -21.07 -26.01
N VAL A 166 3.31 -21.11 -27.14
CA VAL A 166 2.02 -20.42 -27.31
C VAL A 166 1.09 -21.03 -26.28
N ALA A 167 0.73 -20.27 -25.24
CA ALA A 167 -0.35 -20.67 -24.35
C ALA A 167 -1.61 -20.84 -25.20
N ALA A 168 -2.08 -22.09 -25.33
CA ALA A 168 -3.40 -22.41 -25.86
C ALA A 168 -4.48 -21.99 -24.87
#